data_AF-A0A267E7L4-F1
#
_entry.id   AF-A0A267E7L4-F1
#
_cell.length_a   1.000
_cell.length_b   1.000
_cell.length_c   1.000
_cell.angle_alpha   90.00
_cell.angle_beta   90.00
_cell.angle_gamma   90.00
#
_symmetry.space_group_name_H-M   'P 1'
#
loop_
_entity.id
_entity.type
_entity.pdbx_description
1 polymer ?
#
loop_
_entity_poly.entity_id
_entity_poly.type
_entity_poly.pdbx_seq_one_letter_code
_entity_poly.pdbx_strand_id
1 'polypeptide(L)'
;SEQQQQPTTGLAGSEQQQPTTGVAGSEQQPTTGLAGSEQQQQPSTGLAGSEQQPSTGRWIRGTASYRLAGSDQQLTTDLAGSVQQPTTGVAGSEQQPTTVLAGSEQQQQPTTGLSGSEQQPTTGVAGSEQQLTTDLAGSVQQPTTSVAGSEQQPTTVLAGSEHNSSQLQAFLD
;
A
#
# COMPACT_ATOMS: atom_id res chain seq x y z
N SER A 1 2.04 4.60 -30.85
CA SER A 1 0.97 5.02 -29.93
C SER A 1 0.89 4.00 -28.84
N GLU A 2 1.55 4.26 -27.72
CA GLU A 2 1.43 3.43 -26.52
C GLU A 2 0.06 3.73 -25.90
N GLN A 3 -0.66 2.66 -25.55
CA GLN A 3 -2.03 2.75 -25.08
C GLN A 3 -2.01 2.80 -23.56
N GLN A 4 -2.13 4.01 -23.01
CA GLN A 4 -2.41 4.20 -21.59
C GLN A 4 -3.75 3.56 -21.27
N GLN A 5 -3.79 2.68 -20.26
CA GLN A 5 -5.06 2.13 -19.79
C GLN A 5 -5.34 2.54 -18.35
N GLN A 6 -6.58 2.97 -18.11
CA GLN A 6 -7.07 3.43 -16.81
C GLN A 6 -8.25 2.58 -16.34
N PRO A 7 -8.06 1.27 -16.11
CA PRO A 7 -9.16 0.44 -15.64
C PRO A 7 -9.57 0.88 -14.23
N THR A 8 -10.83 1.25 -14.08
CA THR A 8 -11.39 1.64 -12.80
C THR A 8 -12.29 0.52 -12.28
N THR A 9 -11.99 0.03 -11.09
CA THR A 9 -12.81 -0.97 -10.38
C THR A 9 -13.43 -0.30 -9.17
N GLY A 10 -14.73 -0.04 -9.22
CA GLY A 10 -15.50 0.46 -8.08
C GLY A 10 -16.38 -0.66 -7.55
N LEU A 11 -16.27 -1.01 -6.27
CA LEU A 11 -17.17 -1.99 -5.67
C LEU A 11 -17.84 -1.43 -4.44
N ALA A 12 -19.17 -1.51 -4.46
CA ALA A 12 -20.04 -1.05 -3.40
C ALA A 12 -21.02 -2.15 -3.03
N GLY A 13 -21.21 -2.41 -1.74
CA GLY A 13 -22.19 -3.40 -1.27
C GLY A 13 -21.93 -3.94 0.13
N SER A 14 -22.91 -4.70 0.63
CA SER A 14 -22.95 -5.24 2.00
C SER A 14 -22.57 -6.73 2.08
N GLU A 15 -22.33 -7.38 0.93
CA GLU A 15 -22.04 -8.81 0.82
C GLU A 15 -20.54 -9.08 0.68
N GLN A 16 -20.09 -10.28 1.11
CA GLN A 16 -18.71 -10.75 0.95
C GLN A 16 -18.31 -10.78 -0.53
N GLN A 17 -17.33 -9.97 -0.89
CA GLN A 17 -16.80 -9.89 -2.25
C GLN A 17 -15.28 -10.09 -2.25
N GLN A 18 -14.83 -10.93 -3.18
CA GLN A 18 -13.42 -11.20 -3.46
C GLN A 18 -13.09 -10.80 -4.91
N PRO A 19 -13.24 -9.52 -5.25
CA PRO A 19 -12.93 -9.05 -6.60
C PRO A 19 -11.44 -9.27 -6.88
N THR A 20 -11.13 -9.67 -8.10
CA THR A 20 -9.75 -9.78 -8.55
C THR A 20 -9.57 -8.92 -9.79
N THR A 21 -8.65 -7.95 -9.72
CA THR A 21 -8.28 -7.10 -10.84
C THR A 21 -6.89 -7.50 -11.31
N GLY A 22 -6.80 -8.13 -12.48
CA GLY A 22 -5.55 -8.49 -13.14
C GLY A 22 -5.36 -7.68 -14.40
N VAL A 23 -4.33 -6.85 -14.47
CA VAL A 23 -4.04 -6.04 -15.67
C VAL A 23 -2.56 -6.17 -16.03
N ALA A 24 -2.30 -6.39 -17.31
CA ALA A 24 -0.94 -6.45 -17.84
C ALA A 24 -0.80 -5.47 -19.01
N GLY A 25 0.33 -4.76 -19.07
CA GLY A 25 0.62 -3.77 -20.10
C GLY A 25 1.47 -2.63 -19.57
N SER A 26 2.10 -1.89 -20.48
CA SER A 26 2.83 -0.67 -20.15
C SER A 26 1.87 0.47 -19.83
N GLU A 27 2.30 1.43 -19.00
CA GLU A 27 1.57 2.68 -18.71
C GLU A 27 0.14 2.47 -18.18
N GLN A 28 0.02 1.95 -16.96
CA GLN A 28 -1.29 1.67 -16.35
C GLN A 28 -1.55 2.56 -15.14
N GLN A 29 -2.76 3.12 -15.06
CA GLN A 29 -3.21 3.87 -13.88
C GLN A 29 -4.55 3.32 -13.35
N PRO A 30 -4.58 2.06 -12.91
CA PRO A 30 -5.81 1.49 -12.39
C PRO A 30 -6.18 2.16 -11.07
N THR A 31 -7.48 2.45 -10.94
CA THR A 31 -8.03 2.98 -9.71
C THR A 31 -8.98 1.95 -9.11
N THR A 32 -8.73 1.54 -7.86
CA THR A 32 -9.62 0.63 -7.15
C THR A 32 -10.24 1.36 -5.96
N GLY A 33 -11.55 1.61 -6.04
CA GLY A 33 -12.31 2.26 -4.97
C GLY A 33 -13.27 1.27 -4.33
N LEU A 34 -13.23 1.15 -3.01
CA LEU A 34 -14.05 0.19 -2.27
C LEU A 34 -14.89 0.90 -1.22
N ALA A 35 -16.19 0.63 -1.21
CA ALA A 35 -17.11 1.27 -0.27
C ALA A 35 -18.13 0.27 0.25
N GLY A 36 -18.07 -0.10 1.52
CA GLY A 36 -19.02 -1.03 2.12
C GLY A 36 -18.94 -0.97 3.64
N SER A 37 -20.07 -1.16 4.30
CA SER A 37 -20.22 -0.72 5.70
C SER A 37 -20.04 -1.83 6.74
N GLU A 38 -20.16 -3.12 6.40
CA GLU A 38 -20.48 -4.12 7.44
C GLU A 38 -19.79 -5.50 7.37
N GLN A 39 -19.16 -5.94 6.27
CA GLN A 39 -18.52 -7.29 6.22
C GLN A 39 -17.19 -7.36 5.45
N GLN A 40 -16.43 -8.45 5.71
CA GLN A 40 -15.05 -8.70 5.27
C GLN A 40 -14.93 -8.72 3.74
N GLN A 41 -14.27 -7.69 3.17
CA GLN A 41 -13.89 -7.67 1.77
C GLN A 41 -12.46 -8.20 1.60
N GLN A 42 -12.25 -9.04 0.57
CA GLN A 42 -10.92 -9.56 0.23
C GLN A 42 -10.54 -9.34 -1.24
N PRO A 43 -10.40 -8.09 -1.67
CA PRO A 43 -9.93 -7.78 -3.01
C PRO A 43 -8.47 -8.13 -3.21
N SER A 44 -8.16 -8.59 -4.42
CA SER A 44 -6.79 -8.75 -4.88
C SER A 44 -6.55 -8.01 -6.19
N THR A 45 -5.46 -7.26 -6.25
CA THR A 45 -5.04 -6.55 -7.46
C THR A 45 -3.65 -7.02 -7.86
N GLY A 46 -3.53 -7.52 -9.09
CA GLY A 46 -2.28 -7.94 -9.71
C GLY A 46 -1.98 -7.10 -10.96
N LEU A 47 -0.89 -6.34 -10.95
CA LEU A 47 -0.46 -5.54 -12.11
C LEU A 47 0.93 -5.94 -12.55
N ALA A 48 1.12 -6.05 -13.87
CA ALA A 48 2.40 -6.38 -14.47
C ALA A 48 2.68 -5.51 -15.71
N GLY A 49 3.81 -4.83 -15.74
CA GLY A 49 4.22 -4.03 -16.90
C GLY A 49 5.17 -2.90 -16.54
N SER A 50 5.60 -2.14 -17.53
CA SER A 50 6.42 -0.95 -17.31
C SER A 50 5.52 0.21 -16.88
N GLU A 51 5.98 1.05 -15.96
CA GLU A 51 5.31 2.29 -15.54
C GLU A 51 3.87 2.09 -15.04
N GLN A 52 3.71 1.87 -13.74
CA GLN A 52 2.40 1.65 -13.14
C GLN A 52 2.15 2.66 -12.02
N GLN A 53 0.99 3.31 -12.08
CA GLN A 53 0.52 4.24 -11.04
C GLN A 53 -0.85 3.82 -10.49
N PRO A 54 -0.95 2.64 -9.84
CA PRO A 54 -2.17 2.24 -9.19
C PRO A 54 -2.53 3.16 -8.03
N SER A 55 -3.81 3.52 -7.92
CA SER A 55 -4.35 4.17 -6.73
C SER A 55 -5.47 3.34 -6.12
N THR A 56 -5.46 3.22 -4.80
CA THR A 56 -6.52 2.53 -4.05
C THR A 56 -7.00 3.36 -2.89
N GLY A 57 -8.32 3.36 -2.67
CA GLY A 57 -8.95 4.27 -1.70
C GLY A 57 -10.15 3.69 -0.97
N ARG A 58 -10.21 4.06 0.32
CA ARG A 58 -11.26 3.91 1.34
C ARG A 58 -11.72 2.48 1.62
N TRP A 59 -11.75 2.14 2.91
CA TRP A 59 -12.11 0.83 3.44
C TRP A 59 -12.92 1.07 4.72
N ILE A 60 -13.61 0.05 5.21
CA ILE A 60 -14.29 0.11 6.51
C ILE A 60 -13.91 -1.12 7.34
N ARG A 61 -13.82 -2.30 6.69
CA ARG A 61 -13.35 -3.56 7.28
C ARG A 61 -12.88 -4.56 6.19
N GLY A 62 -11.67 -5.13 6.27
CA GLY A 62 -11.23 -6.15 5.29
C GLY A 62 -9.73 -6.45 5.22
N THR A 63 -9.35 -7.37 4.33
CA THR A 63 -7.95 -7.69 3.99
C THR A 63 -7.75 -7.45 2.50
N ALA A 64 -6.80 -6.62 2.10
CA ALA A 64 -6.51 -6.40 0.69
C ALA A 64 -5.16 -7.01 0.32
N SER A 65 -4.99 -7.46 -0.93
CA SER A 65 -3.69 -7.96 -1.40
C SER A 65 -3.30 -7.36 -2.74
N TYR A 66 -2.20 -6.61 -2.75
CA TYR A 66 -1.65 -5.95 -3.92
C TYR A 66 -0.37 -6.64 -4.36
N ARG A 67 -0.26 -6.95 -5.65
CA ARG A 67 0.94 -7.52 -6.26
C ARG A 67 1.28 -6.74 -7.52
N LEU A 68 2.41 -6.05 -7.49
CA LEU A 68 2.85 -5.16 -8.53
C LEU A 68 4.21 -5.61 -9.04
N ALA A 69 4.39 -5.73 -10.34
CA ALA A 69 5.65 -6.10 -10.97
C ALA A 69 5.94 -5.20 -12.18
N GLY A 70 7.09 -4.52 -12.20
CA GLY A 70 7.39 -3.56 -13.27
C GLY A 70 8.64 -2.74 -13.04
N SER A 71 9.11 -2.00 -14.06
CA SER A 71 10.32 -1.18 -13.90
C SER A 71 10.10 0.01 -12.99
N ASP A 72 8.95 0.68 -13.07
CA ASP A 72 8.70 1.98 -12.41
C ASP A 72 7.31 1.99 -11.78
N GLN A 73 7.26 1.96 -10.45
CA GLN A 73 6.02 1.73 -9.70
C GLN A 73 5.75 2.84 -8.71
N GLN A 74 4.63 3.55 -8.88
CA GLN A 74 4.11 4.54 -7.93
C GLN A 74 2.73 4.11 -7.45
N LEU A 75 2.70 3.32 -6.37
CA LEU A 75 1.46 2.90 -5.74
C LEU A 75 1.02 3.93 -4.71
N THR A 76 -0.23 4.36 -4.76
CA THR A 76 -0.87 5.09 -3.65
C THR A 76 -1.96 4.24 -3.02
N THR A 77 -1.87 4.04 -1.70
CA THR A 77 -2.87 3.31 -0.92
C THR A 77 -3.37 4.16 0.23
N ASP A 78 -4.63 4.55 0.16
CA ASP A 78 -5.31 5.31 1.21
C ASP A 78 -6.32 4.40 1.92
N LEU A 79 -5.98 4.04 3.16
CA LEU A 79 -6.78 3.16 4.00
C LEU A 79 -7.42 3.95 5.14
N ALA A 80 -8.74 3.85 5.23
CA ALA A 80 -9.52 4.35 6.36
C ALA A 80 -10.30 3.21 7.02
N GLY A 81 -10.68 3.33 8.29
CA GLY A 81 -11.62 2.40 8.94
C GLY A 81 -11.10 1.77 10.23
N SER A 82 -11.78 0.73 10.71
CA SER A 82 -11.52 0.16 12.04
C SER A 82 -10.65 -1.10 12.00
N VAL A 83 -10.84 -2.04 11.06
CA VAL A 83 -10.06 -3.30 11.04
C VAL A 83 -9.54 -3.58 9.64
N GLN A 84 -8.23 -3.46 9.45
CA GLN A 84 -7.60 -3.71 8.16
C GLN A 84 -6.26 -4.45 8.31
N GLN A 85 -6.05 -5.40 7.41
CA GLN A 85 -4.76 -6.09 7.24
C GLN A 85 -4.38 -6.11 5.75
N PRO A 86 -4.07 -4.95 5.14
CA PRO A 86 -3.62 -4.93 3.75
C PRO A 86 -2.22 -5.54 3.65
N THR A 87 -2.00 -6.30 2.59
CA THR A 87 -0.68 -6.80 2.20
C THR A 87 -0.31 -6.24 0.84
N THR A 88 0.84 -5.61 0.74
CA THR A 88 1.35 -5.02 -0.50
C THR A 88 2.69 -5.65 -0.85
N GLY A 89 2.81 -6.19 -2.07
CA GLY A 89 4.06 -6.68 -2.62
C GLY A 89 4.39 -5.97 -3.92
N VAL A 90 5.53 -5.27 -3.98
CA VAL A 90 5.97 -4.55 -5.19
C VAL A 90 7.37 -5.05 -5.59
N ALA A 91 7.54 -5.48 -6.83
CA ALA A 91 8.81 -5.90 -7.41
C ALA A 91 9.15 -5.04 -8.65
N GLY A 92 10.39 -4.56 -8.75
CA GLY A 92 10.72 -3.61 -9.81
C GLY A 92 12.06 -2.91 -9.70
N SER A 93 12.40 -2.03 -10.63
CA SER A 93 13.67 -1.29 -10.59
C SER A 93 13.56 -0.07 -9.68
N GLU A 94 12.55 0.77 -9.89
CA GLU A 94 12.29 2.02 -9.18
C GLU A 94 10.91 1.99 -8.53
N GLN A 95 10.85 2.24 -7.22
CA GLN A 95 9.61 2.13 -6.47
C GLN A 95 9.41 3.28 -5.49
N GLN A 96 8.25 3.93 -5.59
CA GLN A 96 7.83 5.01 -4.71
C GLN A 96 6.41 4.77 -4.18
N PRO A 97 6.17 3.70 -3.41
CA PRO A 97 4.86 3.46 -2.84
C PRO A 97 4.58 4.44 -1.70
N THR A 98 3.38 5.01 -1.70
CA THR A 98 2.84 5.85 -0.65
C THR A 98 1.67 5.12 0.02
N THR A 99 1.74 4.95 1.33
CA THR A 99 0.68 4.34 2.13
C THR A 99 0.22 5.33 3.20
N VAL A 100 -1.09 5.63 3.23
CA VAL A 100 -1.71 6.45 4.27
C VAL A 100 -2.74 5.62 5.00
N LEU A 101 -2.62 5.56 6.32
CA LEU A 101 -3.49 4.80 7.21
C LEU A 101 -4.14 5.76 8.20
N ALA A 102 -5.47 5.76 8.25
CA ALA A 102 -6.23 6.55 9.21
C ALA A 102 -7.36 5.70 9.84
N GLY A 103 -7.56 5.78 11.15
CA GLY A 103 -8.62 5.00 11.80
C GLY A 103 -8.74 5.27 13.29
N SER A 104 -9.96 5.16 13.82
CA SER A 104 -10.25 5.66 15.16
C SER A 104 -10.28 4.60 16.25
N GLU A 105 -10.57 3.32 15.96
CA GLU A 105 -10.98 2.41 17.06
C GLU A 105 -10.60 0.93 17.01
N GLN A 106 -9.86 0.38 16.02
CA GLN A 106 -9.37 -1.01 16.15
C GLN A 106 -8.06 -1.25 15.37
N GLN A 107 -7.40 -2.36 15.72
CA GLN A 107 -6.09 -2.81 15.23
C GLN A 107 -5.96 -2.77 13.70
N GLN A 108 -4.92 -2.07 13.22
CA GLN A 108 -4.49 -2.16 11.83
C GLN A 108 -3.11 -2.79 11.74
N GLN A 109 -2.97 -3.79 10.87
CA GLN A 109 -1.71 -4.52 10.66
C GLN A 109 -1.31 -4.56 9.18
N PRO A 110 -0.91 -3.43 8.59
CA PRO A 110 -0.40 -3.40 7.23
C PRO A 110 0.95 -4.11 7.12
N THR A 111 1.12 -4.88 6.05
CA THR A 111 2.41 -5.46 5.67
C THR A 111 2.78 -5.03 4.26
N THR A 112 3.99 -4.51 4.09
CA THR A 112 4.51 -4.07 2.79
C THR A 112 5.86 -4.75 2.53
N GLY A 113 5.99 -5.42 1.39
CA GLY A 113 7.23 -6.02 0.91
C GLY A 113 7.64 -5.41 -0.43
N LEU A 114 8.82 -4.79 -0.48
CA LEU A 114 9.36 -4.13 -1.66
C LEU A 114 10.66 -4.80 -2.08
N SER A 115 10.80 -5.15 -3.35
CA SER A 115 12.05 -5.67 -3.92
C SER A 115 12.45 -4.89 -5.16
N GLY A 116 13.65 -4.32 -5.19
CA GLY A 116 14.11 -3.55 -6.34
C GLY A 116 15.47 -2.88 -6.23
N SER A 117 15.85 -2.09 -7.23
CA SER A 117 17.14 -1.38 -7.22
C SER A 117 17.07 -0.14 -6.34
N GLU A 118 16.03 0.68 -6.53
CA GLU A 118 15.82 1.96 -5.85
C GLU A 118 14.42 2.03 -5.23
N GLN A 119 14.35 2.36 -3.94
CA GLN A 119 13.11 2.33 -3.17
C GLN A 119 12.98 3.55 -2.27
N GLN A 120 11.88 4.27 -2.41
CA GLN A 120 11.54 5.42 -1.57
C GLN A 120 10.10 5.31 -1.04
N PRO A 121 9.79 4.32 -0.19
CA PRO A 121 8.46 4.21 0.37
C PRO A 121 8.18 5.33 1.36
N THR A 122 6.97 5.88 1.28
CA THR A 122 6.46 6.84 2.26
C THR A 122 5.26 6.24 2.97
N THR A 123 5.29 6.22 4.29
CA THR A 123 4.16 5.74 5.10
C THR A 123 3.70 6.80 6.09
N GLY A 124 2.43 7.15 6.05
CA GLY A 124 1.76 8.04 7.00
C GLY A 124 0.73 7.27 7.79
N VAL A 125 0.78 7.37 9.11
CA VAL A 125 -0.04 6.56 10.01
C VAL A 125 -0.68 7.48 11.05
N ALA A 126 -2.02 7.44 11.16
CA ALA A 126 -2.79 8.26 12.07
C ALA A 126 -3.88 7.46 12.80
N GLY A 127 -3.95 7.60 14.13
CA GLY A 127 -4.99 7.01 14.98
C GLY A 127 -4.45 6.17 16.12
N SER A 128 -5.20 5.13 16.52
CA SER A 128 -4.87 4.26 17.66
C SER A 128 -4.57 2.82 17.22
N GLU A 129 -3.70 2.12 17.96
CA GLU A 129 -3.42 0.67 17.86
C GLU A 129 -2.98 0.18 16.46
N GLN A 130 -1.82 0.62 15.97
CA GLN A 130 -1.38 0.27 14.61
C GLN A 130 0.01 -0.39 14.63
N GLN A 131 0.12 -1.54 13.98
CA GLN A 131 1.39 -2.27 13.82
C GLN A 131 1.73 -2.38 12.33
N LEU A 132 2.65 -1.54 11.87
CA LEU A 132 3.10 -1.55 10.48
C LEU A 132 4.35 -2.42 10.35
N THR A 133 4.38 -3.30 9.35
CA THR A 133 5.61 -4.01 8.97
C THR A 133 5.98 -3.67 7.52
N THR A 134 7.23 -3.26 7.32
CA THR A 134 7.77 -2.92 6.00
C THR A 134 9.09 -3.65 5.78
N ASP A 135 9.15 -4.54 4.79
CA ASP A 135 10.36 -5.23 4.36
C ASP A 135 10.84 -4.65 3.03
N LEU A 136 12.07 -4.14 2.99
CA LEU A 136 12.69 -3.61 1.77
C LEU A 136 13.94 -4.42 1.43
N ALA A 137 14.04 -4.83 0.17
CA ALA A 137 15.20 -5.48 -0.39
C ALA A 137 15.67 -4.72 -1.64
N GLY A 138 16.90 -4.21 -1.62
CA GLY A 138 17.41 -3.44 -2.75
C GLY A 138 18.73 -2.73 -2.56
N SER A 139 19.21 -2.09 -3.63
CA SER A 139 20.51 -1.41 -3.61
C SER A 139 20.45 -0.09 -2.85
N VAL A 140 19.43 0.73 -3.12
CA VAL A 140 19.23 2.06 -2.55
C VAL A 140 17.85 2.14 -1.89
N GLN A 141 17.81 2.42 -0.59
CA GLN A 141 16.57 2.47 0.20
C GLN A 141 16.47 3.77 1.00
N GLN A 142 15.36 4.49 0.84
CA GLN A 142 15.05 5.72 1.56
C GLN A 142 13.61 5.72 2.10
N PRO A 143 13.30 4.86 3.08
CA PRO A 143 11.98 4.83 3.69
C PRO A 143 11.73 6.07 4.54
N THR A 144 10.53 6.61 4.45
CA THR A 144 10.01 7.66 5.32
C THR A 144 8.76 7.16 6.05
N THR A 145 8.71 7.35 7.37
CA THR A 145 7.56 6.96 8.18
C THR A 145 7.18 8.07 9.15
N SER A 146 5.94 8.52 9.05
CA SER A 146 5.34 9.53 9.92
C SER A 146 4.17 8.91 10.68
N VAL A 147 4.13 9.13 11.99
CA VAL A 147 3.15 8.49 12.87
C VAL A 147 2.55 9.52 13.83
N ALA A 148 1.23 9.51 13.96
CA ALA A 148 0.47 10.34 14.89
C ALA A 148 -0.60 9.54 15.62
N GLY A 149 -0.75 9.76 16.94
CA GLY A 149 -1.71 9.07 17.79
C GLY A 149 -1.06 8.05 18.73
N SER A 150 -1.87 7.15 19.31
CA SER A 150 -1.45 6.28 20.43
C SER A 150 -1.17 4.84 19.98
N GLU A 151 -0.26 4.16 20.69
CA GLU A 151 -0.02 2.70 20.56
C GLU A 151 0.41 2.25 19.15
N GLN A 152 1.50 2.86 18.68
CA GLN A 152 2.02 2.69 17.33
C GLN A 152 3.32 1.88 17.34
N GLN A 153 3.40 0.85 16.50
CA GLN A 153 4.57 -0.02 16.40
C GLN A 153 4.95 -0.26 14.93
N PRO A 154 5.61 0.72 14.27
CA PRO A 154 6.19 0.52 12.95
C PRO A 154 7.49 -0.27 13.05
N THR A 155 7.63 -1.27 12.19
CA THR A 155 8.82 -2.09 12.00
C THR A 155 9.26 -1.98 10.56
N THR A 156 10.53 -1.67 10.34
CA THR A 156 11.13 -1.62 9.01
C THR A 156 12.37 -2.51 8.98
N VAL A 157 12.40 -3.47 8.06
CA VAL A 157 13.56 -4.34 7.79
C VAL A 157 14.16 -3.94 6.45
N LEU A 158 15.47 -3.68 6.45
CA LEU A 158 16.21 -3.28 5.26
C LEU A 158 17.27 -4.34 4.93
N ALA A 159 17.24 -4.86 3.70
CA ALA A 159 18.23 -5.78 3.17
C ALA A 159 18.86 -5.16 1.91
N GLY A 160 20.16 -4.84 1.93
CA GLY A 160 20.74 -4.07 0.84
C GLY A 160 22.13 -3.50 1.09
N SER A 161 22.67 -2.84 0.07
CA SER A 161 24.01 -2.26 0.10
C SER A 161 24.02 -0.85 0.70
N GLU A 162 22.99 -0.03 0.43
CA GLU A 162 22.91 1.37 0.86
C GLU A 162 21.50 1.72 1.37
N HIS A 163 21.43 2.29 2.58
CA HIS A 163 20.17 2.77 3.15
C HIS A 163 20.36 4.13 3.83
N ASN A 164 19.44 5.06 3.55
CA ASN A 164 19.32 6.33 4.25
C ASN A 164 17.91 6.39 4.86
N SER A 165 17.79 6.00 6.13
CA SER A 165 16.53 6.14 6.86
C SER A 165 16.45 7.54 7.46
N SER A 166 15.53 8.36 6.96
CA SER A 166 15.13 9.58 7.68
C SER A 166 14.16 9.21 8.80
N GLN A 167 14.44 9.75 9.99
CA GLN A 167 13.88 9.31 11.27
C GLN A 167 12.35 9.30 11.33
N LEU A 168 11.86 8.33 12.09
CA LEU A 168 10.55 8.25 12.71
C LEU A 168 10.17 9.59 13.38
N GLN A 169 9.32 10.41 12.74
CA GLN A 169 8.73 11.57 13.41
C GLN A 169 7.42 11.10 14.07
N ALA A 170 7.53 10.58 15.28
CA ALA A 170 6.38 10.38 16.14
C ALA A 170 5.95 11.75 16.68
N PHE A 171 4.84 12.30 16.18
CA PHE A 171 4.15 13.37 16.91
C PHE A 171 3.36 12.70 18.03
N LEU A 172 4.00 12.60 19.21
CA LEU A 172 3.34 12.32 20.47
C LEU A 172 2.67 13.63 20.90
N ASP A 173 1.34 13.67 20.85
CA ASP A 173 0.55 14.70 21.54
C ASP A 173 0.03 14.10 22.86
#